data_AF-A0A1W9QZD6-F1
#
_entry.id   AF-A0A1W9QZD6-F1
#
_cell.length_a   1.000
_cell.length_b   1.000
_cell.length_c   1.000
_cell.angle_alpha   90.00
_cell.angle_beta   90.00
_cell.angle_gamma   90.00
#
_symmetry.space_group_name_H-M   'P 1'
#
loop_
_entity.id
_entity.type
_entity.pdbx_description
1 polymer ?
#
loop_
_entity_poly.entity_id
_entity_poly.type
_entity_poly.pdbx_seq_one_letter_code
_entity_poly.pdbx_strand_id
1 'polypeptide(L)'
;HYSVLLKLPAKDDQKLPIDMLIPEGCTLTLPKASHLVNNAYLGSWQMKCNEGLEDKTLLLEGLKSTGTEALLRLELLSGISHSILLSPSRSSYHIPKGASSWQIVQTRGTR
;
A
#
# COMPACT_ATOMS: atom_id res chain seq x y z
N HIS A 1 0.12 -15.45 -1.70
CA HIS A 1 0.78 -14.46 -2.55
C HIS A 1 -0.10 -13.24 -2.63
N TYR A 2 0.50 -12.07 -2.72
CA TYR A 2 -0.18 -10.79 -2.73
C TYR A 2 0.46 -9.90 -3.79
N SER A 3 -0.38 -9.32 -4.65
CA SER A 3 0.04 -8.24 -5.52
C SER A 3 -0.19 -6.92 -4.82
N VAL A 4 0.79 -6.04 -4.85
CA VAL A 4 0.73 -4.75 -4.17
C VAL A 4 0.89 -3.64 -5.20
N LEU A 5 0.03 -2.64 -5.09
CA LEU A 5 0.07 -1.41 -5.86
C LEU A 5 0.09 -0.23 -4.89
N LEU A 6 1.07 0.65 -5.04
CA LEU A 6 1.18 1.88 -4.28
C LEU A 6 1.07 3.06 -5.23
N LYS A 7 0.09 3.92 -5.03
CA LYS A 7 -0.06 5.17 -5.77
C LYS A 7 0.34 6.34 -4.88
N LEU A 8 1.31 7.11 -5.36
CA LEU A 8 1.79 8.35 -4.76
C LEU A 8 1.53 9.49 -5.74
N PRO A 9 0.99 10.64 -5.32
CA PRO A 9 0.98 11.82 -6.17
C PRO A 9 2.43 12.23 -6.46
N ALA A 10 2.71 12.66 -7.69
CA ALA A 10 3.98 13.29 -7.99
C ALA A 10 3.93 14.75 -7.51
N LYS A 11 5.05 15.21 -6.93
CA LYS A 11 5.27 16.61 -6.60
C LYS A 11 6.37 17.12 -7.52
N ASP A 12 6.03 18.06 -8.39
CA ASP A 12 6.94 18.59 -9.42
C ASP A 12 7.58 17.48 -10.29
N ASP A 13 6.78 16.47 -10.68
CA ASP A 13 7.22 15.25 -11.39
C ASP A 13 8.34 14.44 -10.70
N GLN A 14 8.61 14.70 -9.41
CA GLN A 14 9.62 13.98 -8.64
C GLN A 14 9.02 12.84 -7.82
N LYS A 15 9.76 11.73 -7.77
CA LYS A 15 9.43 10.61 -6.90
C LYS A 15 9.71 11.00 -5.45
N LEU A 16 8.66 11.06 -4.65
CA LEU A 16 8.77 11.27 -3.23
C LEU A 16 9.50 10.08 -2.56
N PRO A 17 10.34 10.32 -1.53
CA PRO A 17 11.02 9.27 -0.78
C PRO A 17 10.06 8.56 0.18
N ILE A 18 9.01 7.96 -0.39
CA ILE A 18 7.99 7.17 0.30
C ILE A 18 8.15 5.73 -0.15
N ASP A 19 8.26 4.82 0.82
CA ASP A 19 8.36 3.40 0.54
C ASP A 19 7.57 2.57 1.56
N MET A 20 7.16 1.37 1.16
CA MET A 20 6.49 0.42 2.04
C MET A 20 7.50 -0.56 2.65
N LEU A 21 7.45 -0.71 3.97
CA LEU A 21 8.17 -1.78 4.63
C LEU A 21 7.50 -3.13 4.36
N ILE A 22 8.31 -4.13 4.05
CA ILE A 22 7.83 -5.51 3.89
C ILE A 22 7.53 -6.05 5.28
N PRO A 23 6.30 -6.52 5.56
CA PRO A 23 5.96 -7.05 6.87
C PRO A 23 6.81 -8.27 7.23
N GLU A 24 6.98 -8.50 8.53
CA GLU A 24 7.71 -9.66 9.03
C GLU A 24 7.09 -10.98 8.54
N GLY A 25 7.94 -11.93 8.14
CA GLY A 25 7.50 -13.21 7.59
C GLY A 25 6.97 -13.13 6.15
N CYS A 26 7.14 -11.99 5.48
CA CYS A 26 6.87 -11.82 4.06
C CYS A 26 8.18 -11.66 3.27
N THR A 27 8.22 -12.23 2.06
CA THR A 27 9.33 -12.09 1.11
C THR A 27 8.83 -11.62 -0.24
N LEU A 28 9.64 -10.81 -0.92
CA LEU A 28 9.34 -10.36 -2.28
C LEU A 28 9.48 -11.54 -3.25
N THR A 29 8.43 -11.79 -4.02
CA THR A 29 8.46 -12.74 -5.14
C THR A 29 8.65 -12.04 -6.47
N LEU A 30 8.27 -10.76 -6.54
CA LEU A 30 8.59 -9.86 -7.64
C LEU A 30 9.14 -8.55 -7.04
N PRO A 31 10.29 -8.04 -7.49
CA PRO A 31 10.88 -6.82 -6.94
C PRO A 31 9.99 -5.59 -7.18
N LYS A 32 10.23 -4.54 -6.40
CA LYS A 32 9.53 -3.25 -6.55
C LYS A 32 9.89 -2.59 -7.88
N ALA A 33 8.89 -2.43 -8.74
CA ALA A 33 8.95 -1.58 -9.92
C ALA A 33 8.20 -0.28 -9.66
N SER A 34 8.61 0.82 -10.29
CA SER A 34 7.95 2.11 -10.15
C SER A 34 7.97 2.87 -11.46
N HIS A 35 6.84 3.48 -11.82
CA HIS A 35 6.68 4.24 -13.05
C HIS A 35 5.76 5.45 -12.83
N LEU A 36 6.00 6.54 -13.57
CA LEU A 36 5.18 7.75 -13.54
C LEU A 36 4.02 7.60 -14.53
N VAL A 37 2.78 7.79 -14.06
CA VAL A 37 1.56 7.75 -14.89
C VAL A 37 0.63 8.86 -14.44
N ASN A 38 0.23 9.75 -15.35
CA ASN A 38 -0.73 10.83 -15.08
C ASN A 38 -0.40 11.63 -13.80
N ASN A 39 0.85 12.09 -13.67
CA ASN A 39 1.35 12.83 -12.51
C ASN A 39 1.24 12.07 -11.16
N ALA A 40 1.32 10.74 -11.21
CA ALA A 40 1.37 9.87 -10.04
C ALA A 40 2.41 8.76 -10.23
N TYR A 41 3.22 8.51 -9.20
CA TYR A 41 4.10 7.36 -9.19
C TYR A 41 3.31 6.12 -8.76
N LEU A 42 3.31 5.12 -9.63
CA LEU A 42 2.77 3.79 -9.38
C LEU A 42 3.90 2.84 -9.05
N GLY A 43 3.96 2.39 -7.80
CA GLY A 43 4.79 1.29 -7.34
C GLY A 43 4.04 -0.02 -7.45
N SER A 44 4.68 -1.07 -7.95
CA SER A 44 4.09 -2.41 -8.05
C SER A 44 5.09 -3.49 -7.65
N TRP A 45 4.68 -4.44 -6.84
CA TRP A 45 5.48 -5.61 -6.47
C TRP A 45 4.58 -6.78 -6.08
N GLN A 46 5.19 -7.95 -5.88
CA GLN A 46 4.51 -9.11 -5.33
C GLN A 46 5.27 -9.66 -4.14
N MET A 47 4.52 -10.14 -3.15
CA MET A 47 5.09 -10.78 -1.97
C MET A 47 4.35 -12.06 -1.59
N LYS A 48 5.06 -12.94 -0.90
CA LYS A 48 4.51 -14.14 -0.26
C LYS A 48 4.78 -14.04 1.24
N CYS A 49 3.73 -14.23 2.03
CA CYS A 49 3.82 -14.27 3.49
C CYS A 49 3.49 -15.69 3.96
N ASN A 50 4.31 -16.26 4.84
CA ASN A 50 4.15 -17.65 5.26
C ASN A 50 2.86 -17.88 6.07
N GLU A 51 2.52 -16.94 6.95
CA GLU A 51 1.34 -16.99 7.82
C GLU A 51 0.19 -16.12 7.30
N GLY A 52 0.29 -15.67 6.04
CA GLY A 52 -0.62 -14.67 5.49
C GLY A 52 -0.33 -13.25 5.98
N LEU A 53 -1.28 -12.34 5.78
CA LEU A 53 -1.18 -10.93 6.15
C LEU A 53 -2.03 -10.55 7.38
N GLU A 54 -2.81 -11.49 7.93
CA GLU A 54 -3.60 -11.25 9.14
C GLU A 54 -2.70 -10.90 10.34
N ASP A 55 -3.16 -9.98 11.18
CA ASP A 55 -2.43 -9.42 12.32
C ASP A 55 -1.07 -8.77 11.97
N LYS A 56 -0.80 -8.53 10.69
CA LYS A 56 0.39 -7.79 10.24
C LYS A 56 0.09 -6.31 10.07
N THR A 57 1.13 -5.50 10.17
CA THR A 57 1.05 -4.05 9.95
C THR A 57 1.71 -3.69 8.63
N LEU A 58 1.01 -2.91 7.81
CA LEU A 58 1.53 -2.27 6.61
C LEU A 58 1.99 -0.87 7.00
N LEU A 59 3.25 -0.53 6.77
CA LEU A 59 3.81 0.77 7.11
C LEU A 59 4.39 1.43 5.86
N LEU A 60 3.97 2.67 5.59
CA LEU A 60 4.60 3.55 4.63
C LEU A 60 5.49 4.56 5.36
N GLU A 61 6.80 4.50 5.08
CA GLU A 61 7.75 5.49 5.55
C GLU A 61 7.75 6.71 4.62
N GLY A 62 8.14 7.87 5.14
CA GLY A 62 8.23 9.11 4.35
C GLY A 62 6.93 9.89 4.18
N LEU A 63 5.75 9.34 4.51
CA LEU A 63 4.49 10.10 4.40
C LEU A 63 4.48 11.35 5.30
N LYS A 64 4.96 11.22 6.54
CA LYS A 64 4.98 12.34 7.49
C LYS A 64 5.93 13.46 7.07
N SER A 65 7.10 13.13 6.53
CA SER A 65 8.09 14.13 6.10
C SER A 65 7.71 14.80 4.78
N THR A 66 6.98 14.10 3.92
CA THR A 66 6.53 14.63 2.61
C THR A 66 5.17 15.32 2.67
N GLY A 67 4.44 15.21 3.78
CA GLY A 67 3.10 15.79 3.93
C GLY A 67 2.08 15.23 2.92
N THR A 68 2.33 14.02 2.42
CA THR A 68 1.61 13.45 1.28
C THR A 68 0.74 12.28 1.70
N GLU A 69 -0.40 12.12 1.04
CA GLU A 69 -1.26 10.93 1.17
C GLU A 69 -0.95 9.91 0.06
N ALA A 70 -1.15 8.64 0.37
CA ALA A 70 -0.86 7.53 -0.52
C ALA A 70 -2.00 6.52 -0.53
N LEU A 71 -2.27 5.95 -1.70
CA LEU A 71 -3.24 4.86 -1.84
C LEU A 71 -2.50 3.54 -2.01
N LEU A 72 -2.64 2.65 -1.03
CA LEU A 72 -2.11 1.30 -1.08
C LEU A 72 -3.23 0.33 -1.47
N ARG A 73 -3.05 -0.44 -2.54
CA ARG A 73 -3.95 -1.51 -2.95
C ARG A 73 -3.26 -2.86 -2.83
N LEU A 74 -3.89 -3.78 -2.12
CA LEU A 74 -3.48 -5.17 -1.98
C LEU A 74 -4.47 -6.06 -2.72
N GLU A 75 -3.97 -7.01 -3.49
CA GLU A 75 -4.79 -7.98 -4.22
C GLU A 75 -4.34 -9.40 -3.87
N LEU A 76 -5.29 -10.21 -3.42
CA LEU A 76 -5.10 -11.60 -3.04
C LEU A 76 -5.23 -12.50 -4.27
N LEU A 77 -4.64 -13.71 -4.21
CA LEU A 77 -4.82 -14.72 -5.26
C LEU A 77 -6.28 -15.11 -5.50
N SER A 78 -7.17 -14.91 -4.51
CA SER A 78 -8.61 -15.12 -4.64
C SER A 78 -9.31 -14.05 -5.50
N GLY A 79 -8.59 -13.05 -6.01
CA GLY A 79 -9.13 -11.91 -6.76
C GLY A 79 -9.73 -10.82 -5.88
N ILE A 80 -9.75 -11.01 -4.55
CA ILE A 80 -10.20 -10.00 -3.60
C ILE A 80 -9.14 -8.89 -3.53
N SER A 81 -9.57 -7.64 -3.66
CA SER A 81 -8.69 -6.47 -3.55
C SER A 81 -9.14 -5.48 -2.48
N HIS A 82 -8.16 -4.87 -1.83
CA HIS A 82 -8.35 -3.97 -0.70
C HIS A 82 -7.56 -2.70 -0.93
N SER A 83 -8.18 -1.55 -0.70
CA SER A 83 -7.53 -0.25 -0.84
C SER A 83 -7.53 0.49 0.48
N ILE A 84 -6.37 1.02 0.85
CA ILE A 84 -6.11 1.69 2.11
C ILE A 84 -5.53 3.06 1.78
N LEU A 85 -6.20 4.12 2.22
CA LEU A 85 -5.65 5.47 2.17
C LEU A 85 -4.80 5.69 3.43
N LEU A 86 -3.52 5.97 3.22
CA LEU A 86 -2.56 6.31 4.26
C LEU A 86 -2.19 7.78 4.14
N SER A 87 -2.01 8.44 5.27
CA SER A 87 -1.78 9.89 5.36
C SER A 87 -0.61 10.19 6.31
N PRO A 88 -0.13 11.45 6.35
CA PRO A 88 0.92 11.85 7.29
C PRO A 88 0.59 11.59 8.76
N SER A 89 -0.70 11.61 9.13
CA SER A 89 -1.18 11.33 10.49
C SER A 89 -1.51 9.86 10.75
N ARG A 90 -1.62 9.04 9.68
CA ARG A 90 -1.87 7.61 9.74
C ARG A 90 -1.05 6.91 8.66
N SER A 91 0.23 6.70 8.93
CA SER A 91 1.18 6.12 7.98
C SER A 91 1.23 4.58 8.01
N SER A 92 0.51 3.97 8.95
CA SER A 92 0.39 2.52 9.05
C SER A 92 -1.05 2.04 9.09
N TYR A 93 -1.23 0.78 8.74
CA TYR A 93 -2.50 0.08 8.80
C TYR A 93 -2.30 -1.33 9.36
N HIS A 94 -3.00 -1.65 10.44
CA HIS A 94 -3.03 -2.98 11.05
C HIS A 94 -4.13 -3.83 10.42
N ILE A 95 -3.79 -5.05 10.00
CA ILE A 95 -4.70 -5.98 9.37
C ILE A 95 -5.41 -6.80 10.45
N PRO A 96 -6.73 -6.64 10.67
CA PRO A 96 -7.41 -7.40 11.69
C PRO A 96 -7.54 -8.88 11.32
N LYS A 97 -7.32 -9.76 12.30
CA LYS A 97 -7.63 -11.19 12.22
C LYS A 97 -9.07 -11.45 11.79
N GLY A 98 -9.28 -12.43 10.92
CA GLY A 98 -10.63 -12.82 10.51
C GLY A 98 -11.36 -11.77 9.67
N ALA A 99 -10.62 -10.84 9.04
CA ALA A 99 -11.10 -10.03 7.92
C ALA A 99 -11.37 -10.94 6.70
N SER A 100 -12.32 -11.86 6.86
CA SER A 100 -12.73 -12.91 5.90
C SER A 100 -13.21 -12.34 4.57
N SER A 101 -13.52 -11.05 4.55
CA SER A 101 -13.68 -10.22 3.36
C SER A 101 -13.27 -8.81 3.76
N TRP A 102 -12.08 -8.29 3.38
CA TRP A 102 -11.88 -6.89 3.70
C TRP A 102 -12.77 -5.98 2.85
N GLN A 103 -13.88 -5.56 3.45
CA GLN A 103 -14.62 -4.40 3.04
C GLN A 103 -14.05 -3.20 3.79
N ILE A 104 -13.18 -2.44 3.14
CA ILE A 104 -12.96 -1.05 3.54
C ILE A 104 -13.05 -0.19 2.28
N VAL A 105 -14.28 0.15 1.94
CA VAL A 105 -14.58 1.37 1.20
C VAL A 105 -14.82 2.44 2.24
N GLN A 106 -13.89 3.37 2.41
CA GLN A 106 -14.27 4.70 2.88
C GLN A 106 -13.85 5.72 1.84
N THR A 107 -14.72 5.83 0.83
CA THR A 107 -14.82 6.99 -0.03
C THR A 107 -15.23 8.18 0.82
N ARG A 108 -14.32 9.13 1.04
CA ARG A 108 -14.71 10.53 1.21
C ARG A 108 -14.00 11.35 0.15
N GLY A 109 -14.55 11.30 -1.06
CA GLY A 109 -14.39 12.40 -1.99
C GLY A 109 -15.38 13.48 -1.57
N THR A 110 -14.94 14.46 -0.78
CA THR A 110 -15.66 15.73 -0.68
C THR A 110 -15.12 16.63 -1.77
N ARG A 111 -15.97 16.86 -2.76
CA ARG A 111 -15.81 17.83 -3.85
C ARG A 111 -15.81 19.25 -3.29
#